data_AF-G4TY68-F1
#
_entry.id   AF-G4TY68-F1
#
_cell.length_a   1.000
_cell.length_b   1.000
_cell.length_c   1.000
_cell.angle_alpha   90.00
_cell.angle_beta   90.00
_cell.angle_gamma   90.00
#
_symmetry.space_group_name_H-M   'P 1'
#
loop_
_entity.id
_entity.type
_entity.pdbx_description
1 polymer ?
#
loop_
_entity_poly.entity_id
_entity_poly.type
_entity_poly.pdbx_seq_one_letter_code
_entity_poly.pdbx_strand_id
1 'polypeptide(L)'
;MAHEVQLFEYILCISERALDFDESERGTFKRSYFLDYRTPTVLHLPLREKGISIAPTIHDKINEIIKAKLANGTSVPKEHGTSRGGLQLRRRRESSTLSIASSR
;
A
#
# COMPACT_ATOMS: atom_id res chain seq x y z
N MET A 1 -34.54 -24.39 20.46
CA MET A 1 -33.13 -24.74 20.75
C MET A 1 -32.55 -25.70 19.70
N ALA A 2 -32.76 -27.03 19.76
CA ALA A 2 -32.09 -27.95 18.81
C ALA A 2 -32.42 -27.72 17.32
N HIS A 3 -33.68 -27.40 17.00
CA HIS A 3 -34.11 -27.11 15.62
C HIS A 3 -33.54 -25.78 15.06
N GLU A 4 -33.30 -24.79 15.91
CA GLU A 4 -32.75 -23.49 15.47
C GLU A 4 -31.28 -23.61 15.08
N VAL A 5 -30.51 -24.42 15.81
CA VAL A 5 -29.10 -24.69 15.50
C VAL A 5 -28.97 -25.40 14.15
N GLN A 6 -29.79 -26.42 13.89
CA GLN A 6 -29.82 -27.09 12.59
C GLN A 6 -30.18 -26.16 11.43
N LEU A 7 -31.14 -25.25 11.65
CA LEU A 7 -31.50 -24.27 10.63
C LEU A 7 -30.35 -23.30 10.35
N PHE A 8 -29.65 -22.87 11.39
CA PHE A 8 -28.51 -21.96 11.26
C PHE A 8 -27.33 -22.61 10.53
N GLU A 9 -26.98 -23.86 10.88
CA GLU A 9 -25.96 -24.65 10.19
C GLU A 9 -26.29 -24.81 8.69
N TYR A 10 -27.55 -25.11 8.37
CA TYR A 10 -28.01 -25.24 6.99
C TYR A 10 -27.85 -23.93 6.20
N ILE A 11 -28.23 -22.80 6.79
CA ILE A 11 -28.10 -21.49 6.15
C ILE A 11 -26.64 -21.11 5.91
N LEU A 12 -25.76 -21.39 6.88
CA LEU A 12 -24.32 -21.16 6.74
C LEU A 12 -23.73 -22.00 5.60
N CYS A 13 -24.08 -23.28 5.52
CA CYS A 13 -23.62 -24.16 4.43
C CYS A 13 -24.10 -23.68 3.05
N ILE A 14 -25.35 -23.21 2.92
CA ILE A 14 -25.85 -22.66 1.64
C ILE A 14 -25.12 -21.36 1.27
N SER A 15 -24.80 -20.55 2.27
CA SER A 15 -24.24 -19.21 2.10
C SER A 15 -22.71 -19.20 2.15
N GLU A 16 -22.06 -20.36 2.06
CA GLU A 16 -20.61 -20.51 2.23
C GLU A 16 -19.81 -19.57 1.31
N ARG A 17 -20.26 -19.38 0.07
CA ARG A 17 -19.64 -18.45 -0.90
C ARG A 17 -19.88 -16.96 -0.64
N ALA A 18 -20.77 -16.64 0.28
CA ALA A 18 -21.06 -15.28 0.72
C ALA A 18 -20.32 -14.92 2.02
N LEU A 19 -19.66 -15.90 2.64
CA LEU A 19 -18.84 -15.73 3.83
C LEU A 19 -17.37 -15.75 3.40
N ASP A 20 -16.62 -14.74 3.81
CA ASP A 20 -15.18 -14.70 3.57
C ASP A 20 -14.50 -15.24 4.83
N PHE A 21 -13.86 -16.42 4.75
CA PHE A 21 -13.12 -16.99 5.88
C PHE A 21 -11.68 -16.48 5.94
N ASP A 22 -11.10 -16.24 4.76
CA ASP A 22 -9.75 -15.71 4.59
C ASP A 22 -9.76 -14.41 3.77
N GLU A 23 -8.71 -13.58 3.92
CA GLU A 23 -8.56 -12.35 3.14
C GLU A 23 -8.51 -12.60 1.62
N SER A 24 -8.19 -13.82 1.18
CA SER A 24 -8.19 -14.22 -0.23
C SER A 24 -9.57 -14.45 -0.82
N GLU A 25 -10.56 -14.80 0.01
CA GLU A 25 -11.94 -15.07 -0.43
C GLU A 25 -12.76 -13.79 -0.56
N ARG A 26 -12.21 -12.69 -0.04
CA ARG A 26 -12.85 -11.39 0.00
C ARG A 26 -13.46 -10.97 -1.34
N GLY A 27 -14.77 -10.80 -1.34
CA GLY A 27 -15.51 -10.31 -2.51
C GLY A 27 -15.05 -8.92 -2.98
N THR A 28 -15.05 -8.72 -4.30
CA THR A 28 -14.89 -7.39 -4.92
C THR A 28 -16.20 -6.94 -5.57
N PHE A 29 -16.52 -5.65 -5.43
CA PHE A 29 -17.67 -5.10 -6.14
C PHE A 29 -17.42 -5.07 -7.65
N LYS A 30 -18.46 -5.40 -8.42
CA LYS A 30 -18.39 -5.34 -9.88
C LYS A 30 -18.10 -3.90 -10.31
N ARG A 31 -17.12 -3.72 -11.20
CA ARG A 31 -16.71 -2.39 -11.70
C ARG A 31 -17.86 -1.59 -12.30
N SER A 32 -18.87 -2.26 -12.88
CA SER A 32 -20.05 -1.60 -13.45
C SER A 32 -20.94 -0.87 -12.45
N TYR A 33 -20.78 -1.10 -11.15
CA TYR A 33 -21.50 -0.35 -10.11
C TYR A 33 -20.92 1.04 -9.87
N PHE A 34 -19.68 1.29 -10.30
CA PHE A 34 -19.02 2.57 -10.12
C PHE A 34 -18.93 3.30 -11.46
N LEU A 35 -19.29 4.58 -11.46
CA LEU A 35 -19.03 5.48 -12.57
C LEU A 35 -17.58 5.97 -12.47
N ASP A 36 -16.90 6.09 -13.60
CA ASP A 36 -15.60 6.75 -13.63
C ASP A 36 -15.83 8.26 -13.40
N TYR A 37 -15.66 8.71 -12.16
CA TYR A 37 -15.80 10.12 -11.80
C TYR A 37 -14.47 10.72 -11.40
N ARG A 38 -14.26 11.99 -11.77
CA ARG A 38 -13.12 12.79 -11.32
C ARG A 38 -13.54 13.57 -10.09
N THR A 39 -12.84 13.36 -8.97
CA THR A 39 -13.06 14.19 -7.78
C THR A 39 -12.79 15.65 -8.13
N PRO A 40 -13.79 16.56 -8.02
CA PRO A 40 -13.59 17.97 -8.33
C PRO A 40 -12.57 18.52 -7.34
N THR A 41 -11.46 19.03 -7.86
CA THR A 41 -10.40 19.62 -7.04
C THR A 41 -10.66 21.13 -6.99
N VAL A 42 -11.16 21.62 -5.86
CA VAL A 42 -11.16 23.06 -5.57
C VAL A 42 -9.69 23.50 -5.43
N LEU A 43 -9.35 24.73 -5.78
CA LEU A 43 -8.00 25.28 -5.56
C LEU A 43 -7.69 25.33 -4.05
N HIS A 44 -7.10 24.26 -3.52
CA HIS A 44 -6.61 24.16 -2.14
C HIS A 44 -5.15 23.74 -2.14
N LEU A 45 -4.41 24.18 -1.12
CA LEU A 45 -3.09 23.63 -0.84
C LEU A 45 -3.28 22.18 -0.35
N PRO A 46 -2.66 21.18 -0.98
CA PRO A 46 -2.77 19.81 -0.50
C PRO A 46 -2.17 19.73 0.90
N LEU A 47 -2.95 19.23 1.85
CA LEU A 47 -2.46 18.98 3.20
C LEU A 47 -1.46 17.82 3.14
N ARG A 48 -0.16 18.14 3.19
CA ARG A 48 0.92 17.16 3.22
C ARG A 48 1.50 17.09 4.62
N GLU A 49 0.89 16.25 5.44
CA GLU A 49 1.45 15.91 6.74
C GLU A 49 2.56 14.86 6.57
N LYS A 50 3.59 14.97 7.42
CA LYS A 50 4.59 13.92 7.53
C LYS A 50 3.91 12.69 8.12
N GLY A 51 4.07 11.54 7.48
CA GLY A 51 3.55 10.28 8.00
C GLY A 51 4.02 10.04 9.43
N ILE A 52 3.09 9.65 10.30
CA ILE A 52 3.40 9.30 11.69
C ILE A 52 4.45 8.19 11.68
N SER A 53 5.48 8.33 12.53
CA SER A 53 6.50 7.30 12.64
C SER A 53 5.90 6.05 13.26
N ILE A 54 5.92 4.95 12.51
CA ILE A 54 5.52 3.64 12.99
C ILE A 54 6.64 3.08 13.86
N ALA A 55 6.31 2.47 15.00
CA ALA A 55 7.28 1.86 15.89
C ALA A 55 7.99 0.67 15.20
N PRO A 56 9.33 0.56 15.27
CA PRO A 56 10.13 -0.44 14.54
C PRO A 56 9.62 -1.87 14.72
N THR A 57 9.17 -2.22 15.92
CA THR A 57 8.66 -3.54 16.31
C THR A 57 7.44 -4.00 15.50
N ILE A 58 6.66 -3.08 14.91
CA ILE A 58 5.40 -3.40 14.21
C ILE A 58 5.57 -3.31 12.69
N HIS A 59 6.72 -2.86 12.17
CA HIS A 59 6.94 -2.68 10.72
C HIS A 59 6.72 -3.97 9.94
N ASP A 60 7.22 -5.09 10.42
CA ASP A 60 7.12 -6.37 9.71
C ASP A 60 5.66 -6.79 9.51
N LYS A 61 4.86 -6.70 10.57
CA LYS A 61 3.41 -6.99 10.53
C LYS A 61 2.67 -6.06 9.58
N ILE A 62 3.00 -4.77 9.60
CA ILE A 62 2.37 -3.79 8.71
C ILE A 62 2.76 -4.07 7.25
N ASN A 63 4.01 -4.42 7.00
CA ASN A 63 4.49 -4.77 5.66
C ASN A 63 3.77 -6.01 5.10
N GLU A 64 3.54 -7.03 5.93
CA GLU A 64 2.74 -8.20 5.55
C GLU A 64 1.31 -7.83 5.19
N ILE A 65 0.63 -7.04 6.04
CA ILE A 65 -0.74 -6.58 5.79
C ILE A 65 -0.83 -5.75 4.51
N ILE A 66 0.15 -4.88 4.26
CA ILE A 66 0.19 -4.06 3.04
C ILE A 66 0.36 -4.94 1.80
N LYS A 67 1.25 -5.94 1.85
CA LYS A 67 1.44 -6.90 0.75
C LYS A 67 0.17 -7.70 0.47
N ALA A 68 -0.52 -8.18 1.49
CA ALA A 68 -1.79 -8.88 1.34
C ALA A 68 -2.85 -7.97 0.68
N LYS A 69 -2.98 -6.72 1.13
CA LYS A 69 -3.92 -5.74 0.53
C LYS A 69 -3.60 -5.36 -0.91
N LEU A 70 -2.33 -5.38 -1.29
CA LEU A 70 -1.88 -5.17 -2.67
C LEU A 70 -2.21 -6.38 -3.54
N ALA A 71 -1.96 -7.60 -3.05
CA ALA A 71 -2.31 -8.83 -3.76
C ALA A 71 -3.82 -8.94 -4.02
N ASN A 72 -4.63 -8.52 -3.05
CA ASN A 72 -6.09 -8.52 -3.15
C ASN A 72 -6.65 -7.35 -3.98
N GLY A 73 -5.80 -6.49 -4.57
CA GLY A 73 -6.20 -5.37 -5.42
C GLY A 73 -6.97 -4.24 -4.72
N THR A 74 -7.10 -4.29 -3.38
CA THR A 74 -7.79 -3.25 -2.59
C THR A 74 -6.94 -1.98 -2.48
N SER A 75 -5.63 -2.17 -2.28
CA SER A 75 -4.67 -1.07 -2.30
C SER A 75 -4.03 -1.00 -3.66
N VAL A 76 -3.99 0.21 -4.23
CA VAL A 76 -3.19 0.49 -5.43
C VAL A 76 -1.99 1.32 -5.03
N PRO A 77 -0.78 1.01 -5.53
CA PRO A 77 0.35 1.93 -5.41
C PRO A 77 -0.05 3.26 -6.06
N LYS A 78 -0.06 4.33 -5.27
CA LYS A 78 -0.32 5.68 -5.78
C LYS A 78 0.97 6.48 -5.70
N GLU A 79 1.41 6.98 -6.85
CA GLU A 79 2.34 8.09 -6.89
C GLU A 79 1.57 9.35 -6.53
N HIS A 80 1.74 9.85 -5.31
CA HIS A 80 1.37 11.22 -5.01
C HIS A 80 2.42 12.08 -5.71
N GLY A 81 2.04 12.81 -6.76
CA GLY A 81 2.99 13.59 -7.56
C GLY A 81 3.65 14.69 -6.74
N THR A 82 4.78 14.41 -6.07
CA THR A 82 5.81 15.40 -5.68
C THR A 82 7.11 14.69 -5.22
N SER A 83 7.97 14.33 -6.18
CA SER A 83 9.42 14.17 -5.95
C SER A 83 10.25 14.54 -7.20
N ARG A 84 10.04 15.74 -7.74
CA ARG A 84 11.13 16.42 -8.47
C ARG A 84 11.81 17.40 -7.52
N GLY A 85 12.67 16.86 -6.67
CA GLY A 85 13.44 17.60 -5.67
C GLY A 85 14.75 16.88 -5.35
N GLY A 86 15.72 17.06 -6.24
CA GLY A 86 17.15 16.78 -6.13
C GLY A 86 17.67 15.90 -4.99
N LEU A 87 17.81 14.60 -5.25
CA LEU A 87 18.95 13.84 -4.72
C LEU A 87 20.16 14.23 -5.59
N GLN A 88 20.86 15.29 -5.19
CA GLN A 88 22.24 15.47 -5.63
C GLN A 88 23.02 14.25 -5.18
N LEU A 89 23.45 13.42 -6.14
CA LEU A 89 24.53 12.47 -5.94
C LEU A 89 25.72 13.26 -5.40
N ARG A 90 25.97 13.12 -4.10
CA ARG A 90 27.18 13.62 -3.46
C ARG A 90 28.34 12.80 -4.03
N ARG A 91 28.88 13.22 -5.19
CA ARG A 91 30.11 12.67 -5.75
C ARG A 91 31.20 12.84 -4.70
N ARG A 92 31.57 11.71 -4.09
CA ARG A 92 32.73 11.56 -3.23
C ARG A 92 33.95 12.00 -4.06
N ARG A 93 34.48 13.19 -3.78
CA ARG A 93 35.79 13.58 -4.30
C ARG A 93 36.80 12.68 -3.61
N GLU A 94 37.21 11.62 -4.29
CA GLU A 94 38.48 10.97 -3.98
C GLU A 94 39.56 11.96 -4.40
N SER A 95 40.06 12.74 -3.44
CA SER A 95 41.27 13.52 -3.62
C SER A 95 42.43 12.55 -3.72
N SER A 96 42.71 12.17 -4.96
CA SER A 96 43.96 11.57 -5.40
C SER A 96 45.13 12.35 -4.79
N THR A 97 45.89 11.65 -3.95
CA THR A 97 47.22 12.01 -3.50
C THR A 97 48.06 12.52 -4.68
N LEU A 98 48.61 13.72 -4.53
CA LEU A 98 49.57 14.35 -5.42
C LEU A 98 50.76 13.40 -5.68
N SER A 99 50.85 12.82 -6.87
CA SER A 99 52.11 12.29 -7.39
C SER A 99 52.75 13.35 -8.28
N ILE A 100 53.51 14.26 -7.69
CA ILE A 100 54.49 15.03 -8.45
C ILE A 100 55.74 14.15 -8.53
N ALA A 101 55.86 13.42 -9.62
CA ALA A 101 57.07 12.73 -10.00
C ALA A 101 57.39 13.03 -11.48
N SER A 102 58.48 13.78 -11.66
CA SER A 102 59.43 13.69 -12.77
C SER A 102 59.07 14.18 -14.18
N SER A 103 59.96 15.04 -14.71
CA SER A 103 60.30 15.37 -16.11
C SER A 103 60.27 16.90 -16.27
N ARG A 104 61.36 17.64 -16.47
CA ARG A 104 62.66 17.40 -17.10
C ARG A 104 63.65 18.47 -16.65
#